data_AF-A0A926NJV9-F1
#
_entry.id   AF-A0A926NJV9-F1
#
_cell.length_a   1.000
_cell.length_b   1.000
_cell.length_c   1.000
_cell.angle_alpha   90.00
_cell.angle_beta   90.00
_cell.angle_gamma   90.00
#
_symmetry.space_group_name_H-M   'P 1'
#
loop_
_entity.id
_entity.type
_entity.pdbx_description
1 polymer ?
#
loop_
_entity_poly.entity_id
_entity_poly.type
_entity_poly.pdbx_seq_one_letter_code
_entity_poly.pdbx_strand_id
1 'polypeptide(L)'
;MKHFLKNKALLFVAASAVLVAACNSATRPKSAADSAKTDTTAKQAITAAPADSGKLVGAWHDEAIKSDDGKQIAYEVISKGKKFYIQAITFTGTNLTLNDTPPITPSATEIKREGDHFVSVERPGESYKVDQKGNLLLYDNGQLVAVCKKIL
;
A
#
# COMPACT_ATOMS: atom_id res chain seq x y z
N MET A 1 -52.74 7.87 12.08
CA MET A 1 -52.85 9.00 13.05
C MET A 1 -52.15 8.59 14.34
N LYS A 2 -51.21 9.43 14.83
CA LYS A 2 -50.66 9.55 16.22
C LYS A 2 -49.93 8.29 16.75
N HIS A 3 -48.67 8.32 17.21
CA HIS A 3 -47.95 9.20 18.15
C HIS A 3 -46.50 9.39 17.63
N PHE A 4 -45.83 10.55 17.53
CA PHE A 4 -45.53 11.65 18.47
C PHE A 4 -44.83 11.23 19.77
N LEU A 5 -43.49 11.26 19.78
CA LEU A 5 -42.72 11.67 20.96
C LEU A 5 -41.43 12.37 20.53
N LYS A 6 -41.43 13.69 20.73
CA LYS A 6 -40.26 14.57 20.76
C LYS A 6 -39.68 14.47 22.17
N ASN A 7 -38.35 14.45 22.33
CA ASN A 7 -37.75 14.93 23.57
C ASN A 7 -36.49 15.74 23.30
N LYS A 8 -36.57 17.02 23.66
CA LYS A 8 -35.48 18.00 23.73
C LYS A 8 -35.13 18.18 25.21
N ALA A 9 -33.83 18.13 25.52
CA ALA A 9 -33.15 18.83 26.62
C ALA A 9 -31.66 18.49 26.40
N LEU A 10 -30.75 19.37 25.97
CA LEU A 10 -30.34 20.70 26.44
C LEU A 10 -30.11 20.75 27.97
N LEU A 11 -28.86 20.52 28.37
CA LEU A 11 -28.27 21.10 29.58
C LEU A 11 -26.80 21.46 29.29
N PHE A 12 -26.54 22.76 29.46
CA PHE A 12 -25.25 23.44 29.42
C PHE A 12 -24.56 23.35 30.80
N VAL A 13 -23.34 23.93 30.90
CA VAL A 13 -22.56 24.31 32.11
C VAL A 13 -21.50 23.25 32.50
N ALA A 14 -20.21 23.54 32.65
CA ALA A 14 -19.39 24.76 32.51
C ALA A 14 -17.89 24.41 32.42
N ALA A 15 -17.13 25.43 32.02
CA ALA A 15 -15.68 25.58 32.01
C ALA A 15 -14.94 25.12 33.27
N SER A 16 -13.66 24.76 33.12
CA SER A 16 -12.53 25.53 33.70
C SER A 16 -11.14 24.94 33.39
N ALA A 17 -10.24 25.88 33.09
CA ALA A 17 -8.83 25.95 33.51
C ALA A 17 -7.73 25.12 32.78
N VAL A 18 -7.01 25.89 31.98
CA VAL A 18 -5.60 25.84 31.56
C VAL A 18 -4.63 25.33 32.64
N LEU A 19 -3.67 24.48 32.25
CA LEU A 19 -2.28 24.56 32.72
C LEU A 19 -1.32 24.15 31.59
N VAL A 20 -0.58 25.14 31.09
CA VAL A 20 0.54 24.99 30.16
C VAL A 20 1.78 24.73 31.01
N ALA A 21 2.36 23.53 30.94
CA ALA A 21 3.68 23.26 31.49
C ALA A 21 4.73 23.67 30.46
N ALA A 22 5.30 24.86 30.65
CA ALA A 22 6.48 25.31 29.95
C ALA A 22 7.72 24.64 30.58
N CYS A 23 8.36 23.73 29.85
CA CYS A 23 9.71 23.28 30.18
C CYS A 23 10.71 24.23 29.53
N ASN A 24 11.41 24.96 30.40
CA ASN A 24 12.54 25.81 30.09
C ASN A 24 13.79 24.94 29.93
N SER A 25 14.48 25.03 28.80
CA SER A 25 15.89 24.63 28.67
C SER A 25 16.54 25.51 27.60
N ALA A 26 17.16 26.58 28.07
CA ALA A 26 18.05 27.40 27.27
C ALA A 26 19.37 26.65 27.07
N THR A 27 19.77 26.42 25.82
CA THR A 27 21.12 26.68 25.29
C THR A 27 21.04 26.56 23.76
N ARG A 28 21.22 27.69 23.07
CA ARG A 28 21.52 27.74 21.63
C ARG A 28 22.99 27.35 21.45
N PRO A 29 23.36 26.74 20.32
CA PRO A 29 23.95 27.63 19.33
C PRO A 29 23.28 27.52 17.95
N LYS A 30 23.38 28.67 17.29
CA LYS A 30 23.01 28.99 15.93
C LYS A 30 23.83 28.14 14.94
N SER A 31 23.15 27.44 14.05
CA SER A 31 23.64 27.19 12.69
C SER A 31 22.47 27.34 11.73
N ALA A 32 22.54 28.38 10.90
CA ALA A 32 21.79 28.45 9.67
C ALA A 32 22.41 27.40 8.73
N ALA A 33 21.60 26.48 8.23
CA ALA A 33 21.89 25.72 7.03
C ALA A 33 20.56 25.22 6.46
N ASP A 34 20.50 25.26 5.14
CA ASP A 34 19.36 25.12 4.26
C ASP A 34 18.27 24.13 4.67
N SER A 35 17.04 24.49 4.30
CA SER A 35 15.94 23.58 4.05
C SER A 35 16.33 22.58 2.96
N ALA A 36 17.14 21.58 3.31
CA ALA A 36 17.28 20.38 2.52
C ALA A 36 16.00 19.57 2.68
N LYS A 37 15.10 19.72 1.69
CA LYS A 37 13.98 18.84 1.45
C LYS A 37 14.55 17.42 1.30
N THR A 38 14.61 16.70 2.41
CA THR A 38 15.07 15.32 2.43
C THR A 38 13.92 14.47 1.93
N ASP A 39 13.80 14.37 0.60
CA ASP A 39 13.04 13.29 -0.01
C ASP A 39 13.76 11.99 0.36
N THR A 40 13.26 11.37 1.42
CA THR A 40 13.71 10.05 1.85
C THR A 40 13.19 9.07 0.80
N THR A 41 13.97 8.85 -0.26
CA THR A 41 13.76 7.73 -1.16
C THR A 41 13.93 6.47 -0.32
N ALA A 42 12.81 5.86 0.07
CA ALA A 42 12.79 4.58 0.75
C ALA A 42 13.43 3.55 -0.19
N LYS A 43 14.70 3.25 0.01
CA LYS A 43 15.36 2.10 -0.61
C LYS A 43 14.91 0.86 0.15
N GLN A 44 14.31 -0.08 -0.57
CA GLN A 44 14.10 -1.43 -0.09
C GLN A 44 15.46 -1.97 0.36
N ALA A 45 15.57 -2.41 1.61
CA ALA A 45 16.76 -3.10 2.11
C ALA A 45 16.78 -4.49 1.47
N ILE A 46 17.43 -4.61 0.31
CA ILE A 46 17.62 -5.89 -0.38
C ILE A 46 18.99 -6.45 0.05
N THR A 47 19.02 -7.18 1.16
CA THR A 47 20.16 -8.03 1.51
C THR A 47 20.13 -9.29 0.63
N ALA A 48 21.19 -9.43 -0.19
CA ALA A 48 21.53 -10.57 -1.06
C ALA A 48 20.55 -10.90 -2.19
N ALA A 49 21.05 -10.92 -3.43
CA ALA A 49 20.30 -11.42 -4.58
C ALA A 49 19.95 -12.91 -4.38
N PRO A 50 18.67 -13.30 -4.29
CA PRO A 50 18.30 -14.71 -4.25
C PRO A 50 18.40 -15.29 -5.66
N ALA A 51 18.77 -16.58 -5.77
CA ALA A 51 18.84 -17.30 -7.05
C ALA A 51 17.49 -17.36 -7.82
N ASP A 52 16.40 -16.89 -7.20
CA ASP A 52 15.05 -16.88 -7.74
C ASP A 52 14.51 -15.45 -7.93
N SER A 53 15.14 -14.68 -8.81
CA SER A 53 14.57 -13.43 -9.34
C SER A 53 13.88 -13.64 -10.69
N GLY A 54 13.04 -12.69 -11.09
CA GLY A 54 12.44 -12.64 -12.42
C GLY A 54 12.46 -11.23 -12.99
N LYS A 55 11.84 -11.00 -14.14
CA LYS A 55 11.67 -9.67 -14.75
C LYS A 55 10.36 -9.06 -14.27
N LEU A 56 10.41 -7.82 -13.79
CA LEU A 56 9.21 -7.04 -13.46
C LEU A 56 8.37 -6.82 -14.73
N VAL A 57 7.08 -7.15 -14.61
CA VAL A 57 6.08 -6.98 -15.67
C VAL A 57 5.24 -5.74 -15.42
N GLY A 58 4.90 -5.47 -14.17
CA GLY A 58 4.18 -4.28 -13.74
C GLY A 58 4.05 -4.21 -12.22
N ALA A 59 3.69 -3.04 -11.73
CA ALA A 59 3.45 -2.79 -10.32
C ALA A 59 2.22 -1.90 -10.11
N TRP A 60 1.45 -2.18 -9.06
CA TRP A 60 0.19 -1.48 -8.77
C TRP A 60 0.02 -1.18 -7.28
N HIS A 61 -0.35 0.05 -6.93
CA HIS A 61 -0.60 0.49 -5.56
C HIS A 61 -2.04 0.18 -5.17
N ASP A 62 -2.23 -0.54 -4.07
CA ASP A 62 -3.52 -0.65 -3.40
C ASP A 62 -3.69 0.52 -2.41
N GLU A 63 -4.48 1.51 -2.81
CA GLU A 63 -4.75 2.71 -2.00
C GLU A 63 -5.77 2.45 -0.88
N ALA A 64 -6.49 1.33 -0.93
CA ALA A 64 -7.57 1.02 0.00
C ALA A 64 -7.07 0.40 1.31
N ILE A 65 -5.90 -0.23 1.28
CA ILE A 65 -5.35 -0.96 2.43
C ILE A 65 -3.95 -0.48 2.80
N LYS A 66 -3.62 -0.69 4.07
CA LYS A 66 -2.28 -0.54 4.62
C LYS A 66 -1.94 -1.79 5.41
N SER A 67 -0.66 -2.07 5.58
CA SER A 67 -0.23 -3.07 6.55
C SER A 67 -0.59 -2.64 7.98
N ASP A 68 -0.49 -3.58 8.92
CA ASP A 68 -0.77 -3.35 10.34
C ASP A 68 0.11 -2.23 10.96
N ASP A 69 1.34 -2.06 10.44
CA ASP A 69 2.26 -0.99 10.82
C ASP A 69 2.11 0.30 9.98
N GLY A 70 1.04 0.41 9.21
CA GLY A 70 0.65 1.62 8.48
C GLY A 70 1.40 1.87 7.16
N LYS A 71 2.14 0.88 6.65
CA LYS A 71 2.82 0.96 5.34
C LYS A 71 1.82 0.80 4.21
N GLN A 72 2.12 1.44 3.09
CA GLN A 72 1.37 1.29 1.84
C GLN A 72 1.61 -0.11 1.26
N ILE A 73 0.63 -0.65 0.55
CA ILE A 73 0.72 -1.96 -0.12
C ILE A 73 0.75 -1.78 -1.63
N ALA A 74 1.66 -2.44 -2.32
CA ALA A 74 1.63 -2.58 -3.78
C ALA A 74 1.75 -4.05 -4.19
N TYR A 75 1.30 -4.37 -5.38
CA TYR A 75 1.45 -5.69 -5.99
C TYR A 75 2.45 -5.61 -7.15
N GLU A 76 3.41 -6.53 -7.18
CA GLU A 76 4.31 -6.73 -8.30
C GLU A 76 3.89 -7.98 -9.08
N VAL A 77 3.85 -7.88 -10.41
CA VAL A 77 3.79 -9.06 -11.27
C VAL A 77 5.18 -9.32 -11.87
N ILE A 78 5.67 -10.53 -11.69
CA ILE A 78 7.03 -10.94 -12.03
C ILE A 78 6.97 -12.09 -13.02
N SER A 79 7.78 -12.04 -14.07
CA SER A 79 7.92 -13.12 -15.05
C SER A 79 9.24 -13.86 -14.86
N LYS A 80 9.23 -15.20 -14.91
CA LYS A 80 10.43 -16.04 -14.87
C LYS A 80 10.27 -17.23 -15.80
N GLY A 81 11.03 -17.25 -16.88
CA GLY A 81 10.85 -18.24 -17.94
C GLY A 81 9.43 -18.17 -18.51
N LYS A 82 8.67 -19.26 -18.37
CA LYS A 82 7.27 -19.36 -18.81
C LYS A 82 6.24 -19.09 -17.72
N LYS A 83 6.69 -18.80 -16.49
CA LYS A 83 5.84 -18.62 -15.32
C LYS A 83 5.68 -17.14 -14.98
N PHE A 84 4.55 -16.82 -14.35
CA PHE A 84 4.27 -15.52 -13.78
C PHE A 84 3.97 -15.67 -12.30
N TYR A 85 4.32 -14.65 -11.54
CA TYR A 85 4.12 -14.58 -10.10
C TYR A 85 3.52 -13.23 -9.75
N ILE A 86 2.65 -13.19 -8.75
CA ILE A 86 2.19 -11.95 -8.12
C ILE A 86 2.59 -11.97 -6.64
N GLN A 87 3.11 -10.85 -6.13
CA GLN A 87 3.44 -10.70 -4.72
C GLN A 87 3.06 -9.32 -4.21
N ALA A 88 2.65 -9.25 -2.94
CA ALA A 88 2.46 -7.98 -2.24
C ALA A 88 3.80 -7.49 -1.67
N ILE A 89 4.05 -6.20 -1.78
CA ILE A 89 5.18 -5.49 -1.19
C ILE A 89 4.67 -4.32 -0.35
N THR A 90 5.42 -3.95 0.68
CA THR A 90 5.10 -2.79 1.54
C THR A 90 6.09 -1.66 1.31
N PHE A 91 5.64 -0.41 1.36
CA PHE A 91 6.52 0.75 1.28
C PHE A 91 6.02 1.92 2.15
N THR A 92 6.94 2.84 2.45
CA THR A 92 6.64 4.07 3.21
C THR A 92 6.80 5.30 2.33
N GLY A 93 6.11 6.38 2.68
CA GLY A 93 6.13 7.63 1.92
C GLY A 93 5.30 7.58 0.64
N THR A 94 5.60 8.49 -0.28
CA THR A 94 4.89 8.65 -1.55
C THR A 94 5.68 8.12 -2.75
N ASN A 95 6.95 7.74 -2.54
CA ASN A 95 7.84 7.31 -3.61
C ASN A 95 8.20 5.83 -3.41
N LEU A 96 7.85 5.00 -4.38
CA LEU A 96 8.27 3.61 -4.46
C LEU A 96 9.36 3.46 -5.51
N THR A 97 10.51 2.89 -5.14
CA THR A 97 11.54 2.47 -6.10
C THR A 97 11.33 1.01 -6.41
N LEU A 98 11.11 0.67 -7.68
CA LEU A 98 10.93 -0.69 -8.14
C LEU A 98 12.26 -1.26 -8.66
N ASN A 99 12.48 -2.55 -8.42
CA ASN A 99 13.60 -3.29 -9.01
C ASN A 99 13.12 -3.94 -10.31
N ASP A 100 13.83 -3.75 -11.42
CA ASP A 100 13.50 -4.40 -12.70
C ASP A 100 13.64 -5.92 -12.64
N THR A 101 14.44 -6.40 -11.69
CA THR A 101 14.69 -7.82 -11.41
C THR A 101 14.32 -8.19 -9.97
N PRO A 102 13.04 -8.07 -9.59
CA PRO A 102 12.64 -8.28 -8.21
C PRO A 102 12.86 -9.75 -7.81
N PRO A 103 13.26 -10.01 -6.56
CA PRO A 103 13.26 -11.35 -6.01
C PRO A 103 11.82 -11.87 -5.94
N ILE A 104 11.62 -13.13 -6.32
CA ILE A 104 10.36 -13.83 -6.10
C ILE A 104 10.37 -14.33 -4.66
N THR A 105 9.52 -13.75 -3.82
CA THR A 105 9.48 -14.10 -2.39
C THR A 105 8.72 -15.42 -2.16
N PRO A 106 8.89 -16.07 -1.00
CA PRO A 106 8.08 -17.23 -0.64
C PRO A 106 6.58 -16.96 -0.55
N SER A 107 6.16 -15.70 -0.44
CA SER A 107 4.75 -15.29 -0.43
C SER A 107 4.20 -14.97 -1.82
N ALA A 108 5.02 -15.11 -2.87
CA ALA A 108 4.57 -14.90 -4.23
C ALA A 108 3.68 -16.06 -4.69
N THR A 109 2.54 -15.74 -5.29
CA THR A 109 1.60 -16.71 -5.84
C THR A 109 1.90 -16.91 -7.32
N GLU A 110 2.06 -18.17 -7.77
CA GLU A 110 2.15 -18.47 -9.19
C GLU A 110 0.79 -18.21 -9.86
N ILE A 111 0.82 -17.50 -10.98
CA ILE A 111 -0.37 -17.19 -11.79
C ILE A 111 -0.19 -17.67 -13.22
N LYS A 112 -1.26 -18.19 -13.81
CA LYS A 112 -1.32 -18.60 -15.22
C LYS A 112 -2.12 -17.58 -16.01
N ARG A 113 -1.69 -17.31 -17.25
CA ARG A 113 -2.44 -16.46 -18.18
C ARG A 113 -3.57 -17.27 -18.81
N GLU A 114 -4.79 -16.75 -18.77
CA GLU A 114 -5.97 -17.31 -19.42
C GLU A 114 -6.63 -16.21 -20.26
N GLY A 115 -6.34 -16.20 -21.57
CA GLY A 115 -6.80 -15.14 -22.46
C GLY A 115 -6.27 -13.76 -22.04
N ASP A 116 -7.18 -12.90 -21.57
CA ASP A 116 -6.91 -11.50 -21.20
C ASP A 116 -6.71 -11.25 -19.70
N HIS A 117 -6.73 -12.31 -18.88
CA HIS A 117 -6.54 -12.23 -17.44
C HIS A 117 -5.56 -13.30 -16.94
N PHE A 118 -5.25 -13.25 -15.65
CA PHE A 118 -4.47 -14.24 -14.95
C PHE A 118 -5.30 -14.91 -13.87
N VAL A 119 -5.02 -16.18 -13.59
CA VAL A 119 -5.67 -16.96 -12.53
C VAL A 119 -4.59 -17.55 -11.63
N SER A 120 -4.81 -17.50 -10.31
CA SER A 120 -3.91 -18.15 -9.36
C SER A 120 -3.90 -19.67 -9.57
N VAL A 121 -2.70 -20.25 -9.54
CA VAL A 121 -2.52 -21.70 -9.64
C VAL A 121 -3.00 -22.40 -8.36
N GLU A 122 -2.73 -21.79 -7.20
CA GLU A 122 -3.04 -22.36 -5.88
C GLU A 122 -4.50 -22.12 -5.47
N ARG A 123 -5.09 -20.99 -5.90
CA ARG A 123 -6.46 -20.60 -5.58
C ARG A 123 -7.20 -20.19 -6.86
N PRO A 124 -7.76 -21.15 -7.63
CA PRO A 124 -8.41 -20.84 -8.92
C PRO A 124 -9.60 -19.86 -8.86
N GLY A 125 -10.15 -19.59 -7.67
CA GLY A 125 -11.14 -18.53 -7.46
C GLY A 125 -10.55 -17.11 -7.53
N GLU A 126 -9.23 -16.97 -7.32
CA GLU A 126 -8.52 -15.69 -7.42
C GLU A 126 -8.04 -15.44 -8.83
N SER A 127 -8.43 -14.29 -9.38
CA SER A 127 -8.01 -13.86 -10.71
C SER A 127 -7.68 -12.38 -10.77
N TYR A 128 -6.85 -12.03 -11.74
CA TYR A 128 -6.26 -10.71 -11.88
C TYR A 128 -6.40 -10.23 -13.32
N LYS A 129 -6.92 -9.03 -13.51
CA LYS A 129 -7.12 -8.45 -14.85
C LYS A 129 -6.62 -7.03 -14.88
N VAL A 130 -5.97 -6.63 -15.97
CA VAL A 130 -5.62 -5.24 -16.21
C VAL A 130 -6.73 -4.57 -17.01
N ASP A 131 -7.29 -3.48 -16.49
CA ASP A 131 -8.33 -2.72 -17.18
C ASP A 131 -7.76 -1.84 -18.31
N GLN A 132 -8.63 -1.18 -19.08
CA GLN A 132 -8.20 -0.29 -20.17
C GLN A 132 -7.40 0.94 -19.70
N LYS A 133 -7.51 1.31 -18.41
CA LYS A 133 -6.75 2.41 -17.80
C LYS A 133 -5.41 1.91 -17.25
N GLY A 134 -5.13 0.62 -17.34
CA GLY A 134 -3.92 -0.02 -16.83
C GLY A 134 -3.99 -0.40 -15.35
N ASN A 135 -5.13 -0.23 -14.67
CA ASN A 135 -5.29 -0.64 -13.27
C ASN A 135 -5.37 -2.15 -13.16
N LEU A 136 -4.84 -2.70 -12.07
CA LEU A 136 -4.99 -4.11 -11.73
C LEU A 136 -6.28 -4.31 -10.95
N LEU A 137 -7.14 -5.17 -11.45
CA LEU A 137 -8.39 -5.60 -10.84
C LEU A 137 -8.14 -6.95 -10.19
N LEU A 138 -8.40 -7.06 -8.88
CA LEU A 138 -8.32 -8.31 -8.13
C LEU A 138 -9.74 -8.84 -7.97
N TYR A 139 -9.95 -10.10 -8.37
CA TYR A 139 -11.21 -10.80 -8.20
C TYR A 139 -11.02 -12.00 -7.28
N ASP A 140 -11.99 -12.22 -6.41
CA ASP A 140 -12.14 -13.46 -5.64
C ASP A 140 -13.52 -14.06 -5.93
N ASN A 141 -13.53 -15.31 -6.41
CA ASN A 141 -14.72 -16.04 -6.83
C ASN A 141 -15.63 -15.24 -7.79
N GLY A 142 -15.00 -14.49 -8.70
CA GLY A 142 -15.68 -13.64 -9.69
C GLY A 142 -16.17 -12.29 -9.16
N GLN A 143 -16.00 -11.98 -7.88
CA GLN A 143 -16.32 -10.68 -7.30
C GLN A 143 -15.10 -9.78 -7.30
N LEU A 144 -15.25 -8.53 -7.76
CA LEU A 144 -14.18 -7.53 -7.69
C LEU A 144 -13.95 -7.14 -6.23
N VAL A 145 -12.75 -7.41 -5.71
CA VAL A 145 -12.38 -7.13 -4.31
C VAL A 145 -11.44 -5.93 -4.17
N ALA A 146 -10.62 -5.63 -5.19
CA ALA A 146 -9.75 -4.45 -5.17
C ALA A 146 -9.46 -3.91 -6.58
N VAL A 147 -9.16 -2.61 -6.64
CA VAL A 147 -8.68 -1.90 -7.82
C VAL A 147 -7.38 -1.19 -7.46
N CYS A 148 -6.26 -1.72 -7.93
CA CYS A 148 -4.94 -1.20 -7.63
C CYS A 148 -4.44 -0.30 -8.77
N LYS A 149 -3.96 0.90 -8.43
CA LYS A 149 -3.54 1.93 -9.38
C LYS A 149 -2.20 1.59 -10.01
N LYS A 150 -2.13 1.74 -11.33
CA LYS A 150 -0.90 1.50 -12.07
C LYS A 150 0.23 2.42 -11.59
N ILE A 151 1.38 1.83 -11.28
CA ILE A 151 2.63 2.54 -11.00
C ILE A 151 3.54 2.48 -12.24
N LEU A 152 3.68 1.30 -12.85
CA LEU A 152 4.55 1.01 -14.01
C LEU A 152 3.81 0.20 -15.09
#